data_AF-A0AA97FRK6-F1
#
_entry.id   AF-A0AA97FRK6-F1
#
_cell.length_a   1.000
_cell.length_b   1.000
_cell.length_c   1.000
_cell.angle_alpha   90.00
_cell.angle_beta   90.00
_cell.angle_gamma   90.00
#
_symmetry.space_group_name_H-M   'P 1'
#
loop_
_entity.id
_entity.type
_entity.pdbx_description
1 polymer ?
#
loop_
_entity_poly.entity_id
_entity_poly.type
_entity_poly.pdbx_seq_one_letter_code
_entity_poly.pdbx_strand_id
1 'polypeptide(L)'
;MPHEKREIVFSMNEFLEALMRYNEMRGGIRYRAPQIRGVGVDKTGSGSTELTFDDEETISFTETDIVASLIAYCIENKVPLPARAGKRVVVTDTGVELAIESKTDWVQPVPLPISEIRR
;
A
#
# COMPACT_ATOMS: atom_id res chain seq x y z
N MET A 1 -24.34 2.03 -0.84
CA MET A 1 -23.44 1.83 -2.00
C MET A 1 -22.69 0.52 -1.79
N PRO A 2 -22.25 -0.19 -2.85
CA PRO A 2 -21.47 -1.41 -2.68
C PRO A 2 -20.09 -1.10 -2.07
N HIS A 3 -19.59 -2.03 -1.26
CA HIS A 3 -18.23 -1.99 -0.74
C HIS A 3 -17.25 -2.57 -1.78
N GLU A 4 -16.07 -1.97 -1.90
CA GLU A 4 -15.02 -2.42 -2.80
C GLU A 4 -13.80 -2.86 -1.97
N LYS A 5 -13.35 -4.09 -2.21
CA LYS A 5 -12.08 -4.63 -1.70
C LYS A 5 -11.16 -4.90 -2.89
N ARG A 6 -9.93 -4.38 -2.84
CA ARG A 6 -8.90 -4.62 -3.86
C ARG A 6 -7.57 -4.96 -3.21
N GLU A 7 -6.82 -5.82 -3.89
CA GLU A 7 -5.48 -6.22 -3.51
C GLU A 7 -4.58 -5.94 -4.71
N ILE A 8 -3.51 -5.18 -4.51
CA ILE A 8 -2.49 -4.92 -5.53
C ILE A 8 -1.22 -5.62 -5.06
N VAL A 9 -0.78 -6.62 -5.82
CA VAL A 9 0.41 -7.42 -5.52
C VAL A 9 1.60 -6.81 -6.25
N PHE A 10 2.68 -6.56 -5.52
CA PHE A 10 3.94 -6.07 -6.07
C PHE A 10 4.96 -7.21 -6.04
N SER A 11 5.65 -7.40 -7.16
CA SER A 11 6.87 -8.19 -7.18
C SER A 11 7.94 -7.52 -6.30
N MET A 12 8.93 -8.30 -5.87
CA MET A 12 10.03 -7.76 -5.05
C MET A 12 10.77 -6.62 -5.76
N ASN A 13 10.91 -6.68 -7.09
CA ASN A 13 11.56 -5.63 -7.87
C ASN A 13 10.75 -4.33 -7.86
N GLU A 14 9.43 -4.41 -8.06
CA GLU A 14 8.54 -3.23 -8.03
C GLU A 14 8.49 -2.62 -6.63
N PHE A 15 8.48 -3.46 -5.59
CA PHE A 15 8.54 -3.03 -4.20
C PHE A 15 9.83 -2.26 -3.90
N LEU A 16 10.98 -2.80 -4.28
CA LEU A 16 12.28 -2.16 -4.08
C LEU A 16 12.41 -0.86 -4.89
N GLU A 17 11.95 -0.87 -6.14
CA GLU A 17 11.93 0.33 -6.98
C GLU A 17 11.08 1.43 -6.35
N ALA A 18 9.89 1.09 -5.84
CA ALA A 18 9.01 2.02 -5.15
C ALA A 18 9.71 2.64 -3.93
N LEU A 19 10.36 1.83 -3.09
CA LEU A 19 11.06 2.31 -1.88
C LEU A 19 12.25 3.22 -2.22
N MET A 20 13.10 2.82 -3.16
CA MET A 20 14.27 3.62 -3.56
C MET A 20 13.84 4.96 -4.17
N ARG A 21 12.82 4.95 -5.03
CA ARG A 21 12.29 6.17 -5.64
C ARG A 21 11.67 7.08 -4.58
N TYR A 22 10.96 6.51 -3.61
CA TYR A 22 10.40 7.27 -2.49
C TYR A 22 11.49 7.92 -1.62
N ASN A 23 12.58 7.19 -1.35
CA ASN A 23 13.73 7.72 -0.64
C ASN A 23 14.37 8.91 -1.40
N GLU A 24 14.57 8.75 -2.72
CA GLU A 24 15.09 9.82 -3.59
C GLU A 24 14.18 11.05 -3.58
N MET A 25 12.86 10.87 -3.66
CA MET A 25 11.88 11.96 -3.60
C MET A 25 11.91 12.74 -2.28
N ARG A 26 12.34 12.11 -1.19
CA ARG A 26 12.53 12.75 0.12
C ARG A 26 13.92 13.38 0.29
N GLY A 27 14.75 13.41 -0.76
CA GLY A 27 16.11 13.95 -0.72
C GLY A 27 17.15 12.99 -0.16
N GLY A 28 16.80 11.71 -0.01
CA GLY A 28 17.72 10.65 0.38
C GLY A 28 18.64 10.24 -0.78
N ILE A 29 19.64 9.41 -0.45
CA ILE A 29 20.61 8.90 -1.44
C ILE A 29 19.90 7.98 -2.44
N ARG A 30 20.27 8.13 -3.72
CA ARG A 30 19.76 7.31 -4.81
C ARG A 30 20.51 6.00 -4.90
N TYR A 31 19.95 4.96 -4.29
CA TYR A 31 20.44 3.59 -4.43
C TYR A 31 19.86 2.92 -5.68
N ARG A 32 20.60 1.96 -6.25
CA ARG A 32 20.15 1.10 -7.36
C ARG A 32 19.94 -0.32 -6.86
N ALA A 33 18.97 -1.03 -7.44
CA ALA A 33 18.64 -2.41 -7.08
C ALA A 33 19.83 -3.40 -6.97
N PRO A 34 20.88 -3.32 -7.81
CA PRO A 34 22.04 -4.21 -7.69
C PRO A 34 22.86 -4.02 -6.41
N GLN A 35 22.68 -2.92 -5.68
CA GLN A 35 23.43 -2.61 -4.46
C GLN A 35 22.75 -3.16 -3.20
N ILE A 36 21.60 -3.83 -3.34
CA ILE A 36 20.81 -4.35 -2.21
C ILE A 36 21.27 -5.78 -1.90
N ARG A 37 21.79 -5.98 -0.69
CA ARG A 37 22.20 -7.30 -0.18
C ARG A 37 21.08 -8.08 0.47
N GLY A 38 20.13 -7.38 1.07
CA GLY A 38 19.04 -7.99 1.82
C GLY A 38 17.87 -7.06 2.02
N VAL A 39 16.68 -7.65 2.06
CA VAL A 39 15.41 -6.99 2.38
C VAL A 39 14.81 -7.73 3.57
N GLY A 40 14.73 -7.07 4.72
CA GLY A 40 14.03 -7.57 5.89
C GLY A 40 12.69 -6.87 6.00
N VAL A 41 11.57 -7.61 5.90
CA VAL A 41 10.24 -7.07 6.16
C VAL A 41 9.70 -7.70 7.44
N ASP A 42 9.45 -6.87 8.46
CA ASP A 42 8.93 -7.34 9.74
C ASP A 42 7.46 -7.77 9.61
N LYS A 43 7.22 -9.09 9.71
CA LYS A 43 5.88 -9.70 9.67
C LYS A 43 5.12 -9.57 10.99
N THR A 44 5.78 -9.18 12.09
CA THR A 44 5.25 -9.34 13.46
C THR A 44 4.45 -8.15 14.01
N GLY A 45 4.24 -7.08 13.24
CA GLY A 45 3.19 -6.10 13.54
C GLY A 45 3.53 -4.63 13.33
N SER A 46 4.79 -4.30 13.02
CA SER A 46 5.24 -2.92 12.81
C SER A 46 5.22 -2.48 11.34
N GLY A 47 5.15 -3.44 10.42
CA GLY A 47 5.21 -3.18 8.98
C GLY A 47 6.45 -2.41 8.56
N SER A 48 7.56 -2.52 9.28
CA SER A 48 8.83 -1.86 8.94
C SER A 48 9.66 -2.70 8.00
N THR A 49 10.31 -2.06 7.03
CA THR A 49 11.25 -2.70 6.11
C THR A 49 12.64 -2.12 6.31
N GLU A 50 13.64 -2.99 6.44
CA GLU A 50 15.04 -2.61 6.42
C GLU A 50 15.68 -3.06 5.09
N LEU A 51 16.35 -2.13 4.43
CA LEU A 51 17.19 -2.40 3.27
C LEU A 51 18.66 -2.29 3.68
N THR A 52 19.42 -3.36 3.47
CA THR A 52 20.87 -3.36 3.70
C THR A 52 21.59 -3.31 2.36
N PHE A 53 22.51 -2.36 2.21
CA PHE A 53 23.27 -2.12 0.99
C PHE A 53 24.71 -2.66 1.07
N ASP A 54 25.41 -2.68 -0.06
CA ASP A 54 26.79 -3.19 -0.20
C ASP A 54 27.85 -2.44 0.61
N ASP A 55 27.58 -1.18 0.94
CA ASP A 55 28.39 -0.32 1.80
C ASP A 55 28.10 -0.51 3.30
N GLU A 56 27.33 -1.54 3.65
CA GLU A 56 26.82 -1.82 5.00
C GLU A 56 25.87 -0.73 5.53
N GLU A 57 25.46 0.23 4.69
CA GLU A 57 24.44 1.20 5.06
C GLU A 57 23.09 0.48 5.17
N THR A 58 22.35 0.80 6.22
CA THR A 58 21.01 0.25 6.45
C THR A 58 20.00 1.39 6.47
N ILE A 59 18.98 1.27 5.62
CA ILE A 59 17.88 2.23 5.56
C ILE A 59 16.63 1.55 6.10
N SER A 60 16.07 2.13 7.15
CA SER A 60 14.81 1.71 7.74
C SER A 60 13.64 2.51 7.15
N PHE A 61 12.61 1.81 6.70
CA PHE A 61 11.34 2.37 6.26
C PHE A 61 10.25 2.00 7.24
N THR A 62 9.46 2.98 7.67
CA THR A 62 8.26 2.74 8.48
C THR A 62 7.12 2.22 7.60
N GLU A 63 6.10 1.61 8.19
CA GLU A 63 4.89 1.19 7.44
C GLU A 63 4.28 2.34 6.64
N THR A 64 4.29 3.55 7.19
CA THR A 64 3.78 4.75 6.50
C THR A 64 4.61 5.07 5.26
N ASP A 65 5.94 4.95 5.35
CA ASP A 65 6.83 5.17 4.20
C ASP A 65 6.60 4.11 3.12
N ILE A 66 6.36 2.86 3.52
CA ILE A 66 6.04 1.77 2.58
C ILE A 66 4.70 2.01 1.89
N VAL A 67 3.64 2.33 2.65
CA VAL A 67 2.33 2.63 2.06
C VAL A 67 2.46 3.81 1.08
N ALA A 68 3.17 4.87 1.48
CA ALA A 68 3.36 6.04 0.65
C ALA A 68 4.18 5.75 -0.62
N SER A 69 5.22 4.92 -0.53
CA SER A 69 6.03 4.51 -1.69
C SER A 69 5.21 3.71 -2.70
N LEU A 70 4.38 2.76 -2.23
CA LEU A 70 3.50 1.96 -3.08
C LEU A 70 2.39 2.80 -3.73
N ILE A 71 1.85 3.78 -3.01
CA ILE A 71 0.88 4.73 -3.57
C ILE A 71 1.55 5.58 -4.65
N ALA A 72 2.75 6.10 -4.40
CA ALA A 72 3.50 6.88 -5.38
C ALA A 72 3.78 6.06 -6.64
N TYR A 73 4.24 4.81 -6.49
CA TYR A 73 4.44 3.88 -7.59
C TYR A 73 3.17 3.68 -8.42
N CYS A 74 2.02 3.47 -7.77
CA CYS A 74 0.75 3.33 -8.47
C CYS A 74 0.36 4.59 -9.25
N ILE A 75 0.55 5.78 -8.68
CA ILE A 75 0.24 7.06 -9.33
C ILE A 75 1.09 7.22 -10.60
N GLU A 76 2.39 6.95 -10.49
CA GLU A 76 3.33 7.10 -11.60
C GLU A 76 3.07 6.09 -12.73
N ASN A 77 2.72 4.85 -12.37
CA ASN A 77 2.37 3.80 -13.32
C ASN A 77 0.90 3.83 -13.74
N LYS A 78 0.14 4.87 -13.35
CA LYS A 78 -1.27 5.07 -13.70
C LYS A 78 -2.19 3.92 -13.27
N VAL A 79 -1.82 3.23 -12.19
CA VAL A 79 -2.66 2.21 -11.55
C VAL A 79 -3.75 2.94 -10.74
N PRO A 80 -5.03 2.75 -11.09
CA PRO A 80 -6.11 3.52 -10.47
C PRO A 80 -6.32 3.12 -9.01
N LEU A 81 -6.18 4.09 -8.10
CA LEU A 81 -6.41 3.94 -6.68
C LEU A 81 -7.71 4.64 -6.26
N PRO A 82 -8.58 4.00 -5.45
CA PRO A 82 -9.75 4.66 -4.91
C PRO A 82 -9.34 5.76 -3.91
N ALA A 83 -9.88 6.96 -4.14
CA ALA A 83 -9.54 8.18 -3.40
C ALA A 83 -9.93 8.11 -1.92
N ARG A 84 -11.05 7.43 -1.59
CA ARG A 84 -11.58 7.29 -0.22
C ARG A 84 -11.66 5.80 0.14
N ALA A 85 -10.50 5.24 0.46
CA ALA A 85 -10.37 3.86 0.90
C ALA A 85 -9.20 3.76 1.87
N GLY A 86 -9.39 2.97 2.93
CA GLY A 86 -8.30 2.55 3.80
C GLY A 86 -7.29 1.74 3.00
N LYS A 87 -6.00 2.01 3.22
CA LYS A 87 -4.89 1.33 2.54
C LYS A 87 -3.95 0.82 3.61
N ARG A 88 -3.57 -0.45 3.52
CA ARG A 88 -2.61 -1.08 4.43
C ARG A 88 -1.69 -2.01 3.66
N VAL A 89 -0.49 -2.18 4.18
CA VAL A 89 0.47 -3.14 3.62
C VAL A 89 0.19 -4.52 4.21
N VAL A 90 0.28 -5.53 3.37
CA VAL A 90 0.28 -6.94 3.77
C VAL A 90 1.52 -7.59 3.21
N VAL A 91 2.27 -8.27 4.06
CA VAL A 91 3.48 -8.97 3.68
C VAL A 91 3.14 -10.44 3.59
N THR A 92 3.23 -11.00 2.39
CA THR A 92 2.97 -12.41 2.14
C THR A 92 4.27 -13.14 1.84
N ASP A 93 4.22 -14.47 1.77
CA ASP A 93 5.41 -15.27 1.45
C ASP A 93 5.86 -15.09 -0.01
N THR A 94 4.98 -14.58 -0.86
CA THR A 94 5.19 -14.39 -2.29
C THR A 94 5.50 -12.94 -2.68
N GLY A 95 5.35 -11.97 -1.76
CA GLY A 95 5.62 -10.57 -2.06
C GLY A 95 5.00 -9.59 -1.05
N VAL A 96 4.84 -8.35 -1.51
CA VAL A 96 4.22 -7.28 -0.73
C VAL A 96 2.94 -6.84 -1.44
N GLU A 97 1.88 -6.63 -0.66
CA GLU A 97 0.56 -6.31 -1.16
C GLU A 97 0.05 -5.00 -0.56
N LEU A 98 -0.59 -4.18 -1.39
CA LEU A 98 -1.38 -3.04 -0.94
C LEU A 98 -2.84 -3.46 -0.90
N ALA A 99 -3.34 -3.71 0.31
CA ALA A 99 -4.74 -4.04 0.56
C ALA A 99 -5.55 -2.74 0.69
N ILE A 100 -6.64 -2.65 -0.08
CA ILE A 100 -7.47 -1.46 -0.22
C ILE A 100 -8.92 -1.82 0.14
N GLU A 101 -9.50 -1.07 1.09
CA GLU A 101 -10.89 -1.25 1.52
C GLU A 101 -11.64 0.08 1.45
N SER A 102 -12.64 0.18 0.57
CA SER A 102 -13.54 1.34 0.50
C SER A 102 -14.83 1.06 1.27
N LYS A 103 -14.99 1.73 2.41
CA LYS A 103 -16.26 1.79 3.14
C LYS A 103 -16.97 3.07 2.70
N THR A 104 -18.02 2.92 1.90
CA THR A 104 -19.02 3.99 1.78
C THR A 104 -19.87 3.96 3.04
N ASP A 105 -20.12 5.13 3.64
CA ASP A 105 -20.90 5.24 4.87
C ASP A 105 -22.23 4.50 4.73
N TRP A 106 -22.59 3.73 5.76
CA TRP A 106 -23.93 3.18 5.88
C TRP A 106 -24.92 4.34 5.96
N VAL A 107 -25.61 4.64 4.86
CA VAL A 107 -26.83 5.44 4.95
C VAL A 107 -27.85 4.55 5.63
N GLN A 108 -28.35 4.95 6.80
CA GLN A 108 -29.44 4.22 7.44
C GLN A 108 -30.57 4.03 6.42
N PRO A 109 -31.16 2.82 6.31
CA PRO A 109 -32.27 2.60 5.40
C PRO A 109 -33.38 3.61 5.71
N VAL A 110 -33.67 4.50 4.77
CA VAL A 110 -34.82 5.40 4.89
C VAL A 110 -36.07 4.53 4.69
N PRO A 111 -36.98 4.46 5.67
CA PRO A 111 -38.22 3.72 5.50
C PRO A 111 -38.98 4.34 4.33
N LEU A 112 -39.19 3.56 3.28
CA LEU A 112 -40.05 3.97 2.18
C LEU A 112 -41.47 4.08 2.71
N PRO A 113 -42.22 5.16 2.42
CA PRO A 113 -43.64 5.22 2.70
C PRO A 113 -44.34 4.31 1.70
N ILE A 114 -44.28 3.00 1.94
CA ILE A 114 -45.18 2.05 1.29
C ILE A 114 -46.53 2.31 1.94
N SER A 115 -47.34 3.16 1.32
CA SER A 115 -48.75 3.22 1.68
C SER A 115 -49.33 1.84 1.40
N GLU A 116 -49.79 1.18 2.45
CA GLU A 116 -50.64 0.01 2.33
C GLU A 116 -51.85 0.42 1.49
N ILE A 117 -51.84 0.06 0.20
CA ILE A 117 -53.06 0.06 -0.61
C ILE A 117 -53.91 -1.07 -0.01
N ARG A 118 -54.72 -0.71 0.97
CA ARG A 118 -55.79 -1.57 1.50
C ARG A 118 -56.72 -1.92 0.34
N ARG A 119 -56.84 -3.21 0.06
CA ARG A 119 -57.98 -3.79 -0.67
C ARG A 119 -58.92 -4.41 0.34
#